data_AF-A0A3N6PM86-F1
#
_entry.id   AF-A0A3N6PM86-F1
#
_cell.length_a   1.000
_cell.length_b   1.000
_cell.length_c   1.000
_cell.angle_alpha   90.00
_cell.angle_beta   90.00
_cell.angle_gamma   90.00
#
_symmetry.space_group_name_H-M   'P 1'
#
loop_
_entity.id
_entity.type
_entity.pdbx_description
1 polymer ?
#
loop_
_entity_poly.entity_id
_entity_poly.type
_entity_poly.pdbx_seq_one_letter_code
_entity_poly.pdbx_strand_id
1 'polypeptide(L)' 'MEYDHIEVRVREREGRRMYELDGYFRPHPESKPPEYRRQPIVDLTEDQARALYDDLEEHLSE' A
#
# COMPACT_ATOMS: atom_id res chain seq x y z
N MET A 1 4.81 -1.38 -12.88
CA MET A 1 4.80 -2.69 -12.18
C MET A 1 3.42 -2.81 -11.58
N GLU A 2 2.69 -3.88 -11.91
CA GLU A 2 1.32 -4.10 -11.43
C GLU A 2 1.34 -5.06 -10.24
N TYR A 3 0.53 -4.77 -9.22
CA TYR A 3 0.39 -5.61 -8.04
C TYR A 3 -0.96 -6.33 -8.10
N ASP A 4 -0.97 -7.62 -7.77
CA ASP A 4 -2.19 -8.41 -7.68
C ASP A 4 -3.00 -8.07 -6.42
N HIS A 5 -2.32 -7.64 -5.36
CA HIS A 5 -2.92 -7.23 -4.11
C HIS A 5 -2.10 -6.11 -3.46
N ILE A 6 -2.78 -5.14 -2.86
CA ILE A 6 -2.16 -4.09 -2.05
C ILE A 6 -2.74 -4.20 -0.64
N GLU A 7 -1.85 -4.24 0.35
CA GLU A 7 -2.21 -4.24 1.76
C GLU A 7 -1.75 -2.93 2.39
N VAL A 8 -2.64 -2.28 3.13
CA VAL A 8 -2.34 -1.08 3.91
C VAL A 8 -2.38 -1.44 5.37
N ARG A 9 -1.29 -1.17 6.10
CA ARG A 9 -1.18 -1.44 7.54
C ARG A 9 -0.81 -0.19 8.29
N VAL A 10 -1.34 -0.09 9.50
CA VAL A 10 -1.02 1.02 10.41
C VAL A 10 -0.09 0.51 11.50
N ARG A 11 1.06 1.17 11.67
CA ARG A 11 2.04 0.84 12.71
C ARG A 11 2.52 2.09 13.43
N GLU A 12 2.98 1.91 14.66
CA GLU A 12 3.65 2.97 15.40
C GLU A 12 5.17 2.82 15.27
N ARG A 13 5.87 3.89 14.90
CA ARG A 13 7.32 3.96 14.78
C ARG A 13 7.81 5.26 15.39
N GLU A 14 8.69 5.17 16.38
CA GLU A 14 9.26 6.34 17.07
C GLU A 14 8.19 7.31 17.64
N GLY A 15 7.09 6.75 18.16
CA GLY A 15 5.97 7.53 18.72
C GLY A 15 5.08 8.20 17.66
N ARG A 16 5.24 7.85 16.38
CA ARG A 16 4.43 8.36 15.27
C ARG A 16 3.69 7.23 14.59
N ARG A 17 2.44 7.49 14.19
CA ARG A 17 1.65 6.57 13.38
C ARG A 17 2.11 6.65 11.93
N MET A 18 2.41 5.49 11.37
CA MET A 18 2.87 5.30 9.99
C MET A 18 1.92 4.32 9.28
N TYR A 19 1.70 4.59 8.00
CA TYR A 19 0.88 3.78 7.11
C TYR A 19 1.81 3.09 6.11
N GLU A 20 2.01 1.78 6.29
CA GLU A 20 2.82 0.95 5.40
C GLU A 20 1.95 0.46 4.23
N LEU A 21 2.37 0.73 3.00
CA LEU A 21 1.74 0.22 1.80
C LEU A 21 2.64 -0.87 1.20
N ASP A 22 2.13 -2.09 1.18
CA ASP A 22 2.81 -3.24 0.62
C ASP A 22 2.07 -3.75 -0.62
N GLY A 23 2.83 -3.93 -1.70
CA GLY A 23 2.36 -4.61 -2.90
C GLY A 23 2.70 -6.09 -2.82
N TYR A 24 1.79 -6.93 -3.29
CA TYR A 24 2.00 -8.36 -3.46
C TYR A 24 1.81 -8.71 -4.93
N PHE A 25 2.78 -9.41 -5.49
CA PHE A 25 2.74 -9.84 -6.89
C PHE A 25 3.01 -11.32 -7.03
N ARG A 26 2.42 -11.90 -8.08
CA ARG A 26 2.69 -13.27 -8.52
C ARG A 26 4.04 -13.35 -9.22
N PRO A 27 5.02 -14.13 -8.72
CA PRO A 27 6.27 -14.35 -9.46
C PRO A 27 6.06 -15.16 -10.74
N HIS A 28 5.02 -16.01 -10.78
CA HIS A 28 4.58 -16.75 -11.97
C HIS A 28 3.05 -16.68 -12.11
N PRO A 29 2.49 -16.72 -13.33
CA PRO A 29 1.03 -16.62 -13.54
C PRO A 29 0.21 -17.62 -12.73
N GLU A 30 0.72 -18.85 -12.55
CA GLU A 30 0.12 -19.93 -11.78
C GLU A 30 0.33 -19.86 -10.25
N SER A 31 1.09 -18.88 -9.76
CA SER A 31 1.33 -18.73 -8.32
C SER A 31 0.03 -18.52 -7.55
N LYS A 32 -0.14 -19.23 -6.43
CA LYS A 32 -1.28 -19.07 -5.52
C LYS A 32 -1.01 -17.97 -4.50
N PRO A 33 -2.04 -17.41 -3.83
CA PRO A 33 -1.87 -16.30 -2.87
C PRO A 33 -0.75 -16.48 -1.82
N PRO A 34 -0.54 -17.67 -1.21
CA PRO A 34 0.57 -17.86 -0.27
C PRO A 34 1.97 -17.76 -0.88
N GLU A 35 2.08 -17.86 -2.20
CA GLU A 35 3.34 -17.80 -2.97
C GLU A 35 3.63 -16.38 -3.47
N TYR A 36 2.72 -15.43 -3.23
CA TYR A 36 2.89 -14.05 -3.65
C TYR A 36 4.09 -13.43 -2.94
N ARG A 37 4.85 -12.62 -3.67
CA ARG A 37 6.00 -11.92 -3.14
C ARG A 37 5.59 -10.53 -2.68
N ARG A 38 5.91 -10.23 -1.42
CA ARG A 38 5.75 -8.90 -0.83
C ARG A 38 6.85 -7.96 -1.32
N GLN A 39 6.46 -6.77 -1.72
CA GLN A 39 7.34 -5.65 -2.04
C GLN A 39 6.83 -4.38 -1.35
N PRO A 40 7.63 -3.78 -0.45
CA PRO A 40 7.30 -2.47 0.11
C PRO A 40 7.17 -1.44 -1.01
N ILE A 41 6.07 -0.69 -1.01
CA ILE A 41 5.85 0.40 -1.96
C ILE A 41 6.30 1.71 -1.33
N VAL A 42 5.67 2.09 -0.22
CA VAL A 42 5.93 3.34 0.49
C VAL A 42 5.42 3.27 1.93
N ASP A 43 6.11 3.94 2.83
CA ASP A 43 5.62 4.25 4.18
C ASP A 43 5.20 5.71 4.20
N LEU A 44 3.97 5.98 4.63
CA LEU A 44 3.41 7.33 4.71
C LEU A 44 3.25 7.74 6.16
N THR A 45 3.55 9.00 6.47
CA THR A 45 3.05 9.62 7.70
C THR A 45 1.54 9.80 7.61
N GLU A 46 0.90 10.10 8.74
CA GLU A 46 -0.52 10.43 8.76
C GLU A 46 -0.88 11.61 7.85
N ASP A 47 -0.06 12.68 7.87
CA ASP A 47 -0.29 13.84 7.01
C ASP A 47 -0.17 13.49 5.53
N GLN A 48 0.81 12.65 5.15
CA GLN A 48 0.99 12.20 3.77
C GLN A 48 -0.15 11.28 3.31
N ALA A 49 -0.60 10.37 4.18
CA ALA A 49 -1.72 9.48 3.89
C ALA A 49 -3.03 10.27 3.69
N ARG A 50 -3.22 11.34 4.48
CA ARG A 50 -4.38 12.23 4.33
C ARG A 50 -4.35 13.01 3.03
N ALA A 51 -3.22 13.63 2.70
CA ALA A 51 -3.06 14.34 1.45
C ALA A 51 -3.30 13.43 0.23
N LEU A 52 -2.83 12.17 0.29
CA LEU A 52 -3.10 11.19 -0.75
C LEU A 52 -4.59 10.82 -0.83
N TYR A 53 -5.27 10.68 0.30
CA TYR A 53 -6.71 10.41 0.32
C TYR A 53 -7.49 11.55 -0.36
N ASP A 54 -7.19 12.80 0.01
CA ASP A 54 -7.89 13.97 -0.52
C ASP A 54 -7.68 14.08 -2.06
N ASP A 55 -6.43 13.90 -2.53
CA ASP A 55 -6.10 13.89 -3.96
C ASP A 55 -6.83 12.79 -4.73
N LEU A 56 -6.90 11.57 -4.17
CA LEU A 56 -7.62 10.45 -4.78
C LEU A 56 -9.14 10.68 -4.78
N GLU A 57 -9.71 11.27 -3.74
CA GLU A 57 -11.13 11.60 -3.67
C GLU A 57 -11.52 12.60 -4.75
N GLU A 58 -10.69 13.62 -4.98
CA GLU A 58 -10.89 14.60 -6.07
C GLU A 58 -10.87 13.92 -7.44
N HIS A 59 -9.89 13.04 -7.71
CA HIS A 59 -9.75 12.36 -9.01
C HIS A 59 -10.80 11.28 -9.28
N LEU A 60 -11.38 10.67 -8.24
CA LEU A 60 -12.40 9.60 -8.38
C LEU A 60 -13.84 10.13 -8.40
N SER A 61 -14.02 11.42 -8.09
CA SER A 61 -15.34 12.08 -8.07
C SER A 61 -15.70 12.78 -9.40
N GLU A 62 -14.82 12.70 -10.41
CA GLU A 62 -15.02 13.16 -11.80
C GLU A 62 -15.37 12.02 -12.76
#